data_AF-A0AAX0KNE7-F1
#
_entry.id   AF-A0AAX0KNE7-F1
#
_cell.length_a   1.000
_cell.length_b   1.000
_cell.length_c   1.000
_cell.angle_alpha   90.00
_cell.angle_beta   90.00
_cell.angle_gamma   90.00
#
_symmetry.space_group_name_H-M   'P 1'
#
loop_
_entity.id
_entity.type
_entity.pdbx_description
1 polymer ?
#
loop_
_entity_poly.entity_id
_entity_poly.type
_entity_poly.pdbx_seq_one_letter_code
_entity_poly.pdbx_strand_id
1 'polypeptide(L)' 'MEHLPVPIQAAYHELMQRFRARPPLSVPGSIMRIEKSGRGYWVSRRRIGDRVVEKTIGPETPEVLATVAAARAECSAP' A
#
# COMPACT_ATOMS: atom_id res chain seq x y z
N MET A 1 3.76 34.58 1.97
CA MET A 1 3.53 33.30 1.29
C MET A 1 4.71 33.06 0.38
N GLU A 2 5.61 32.15 0.76
CA GLU A 2 6.75 31.80 -0.09
C GLU A 2 6.25 30.99 -1.28
N HIS A 3 6.32 31.59 -2.47
CA HIS A 3 6.00 30.88 -3.71
C HIS A 3 7.22 30.06 -4.11
N LEU A 4 7.07 28.73 -4.10
CA LEU A 4 8.09 27.84 -4.63
C LEU A 4 8.39 28.21 -6.09
N PRO A 5 9.64 28.19 -6.53
CA PRO A 5 9.99 28.42 -7.93
C PRO A 5 9.16 27.56 -8.89
N VAL A 6 8.75 28.13 -10.03
CA VAL A 6 7.92 27.46 -11.06
C VAL A 6 8.41 26.04 -11.42
N PRO A 7 9.73 25.78 -11.57
CA PRO A 7 10.21 24.43 -11.85
C PRO A 7 9.88 23.42 -10.75
N ILE A 8 9.90 23.84 -9.48
CA ILE A 8 9.57 22.99 -8.34
C ILE A 8 8.07 22.68 -8.32
N GLN A 9 7.23 23.67 -8.64
CA GLN A 9 5.79 23.47 -8.75
C GLN A 9 5.43 22.50 -9.88
N ALA A 10 6.09 22.62 -11.04
CA ALA A 10 5.88 21.72 -12.19
C ALA A 10 6.32 20.29 -11.87
N ALA A 11 7.51 20.11 -11.28
CA ALA A 11 8.00 18.80 -10.86
C ALA A 11 7.07 18.13 -9.83
N TYR A 12 6.57 18.90 -8.86
CA TYR A 12 5.59 18.42 -7.89
C TYR A 12 4.28 17.98 -8.57
N HIS A 13 3.78 18.79 -9.51
CA HIS A 13 2.54 18.48 -10.22
C HIS A 13 2.67 17.22 -11.09
N GLU A 14 3.79 17.04 -11.79
CA GLU A 14 4.07 15.80 -12.54
C GLU A 14 4.15 14.58 -11.64
N LEU A 15 4.84 14.69 -10.49
CA LEU A 15 4.92 13.61 -9.52
C LEU A 15 3.54 13.20 -9.01
N MET A 16 2.70 14.19 -8.68
CA MET A 16 1.33 13.96 -8.22
C MET A 16 0.44 13.34 -9.30
N GLN A 17 0.59 13.76 -10.56
CA GLN A 17 -0.14 13.15 -11.67
C GLN A 17 0.25 11.69 -11.88
N ARG A 18 1.55 11.35 -11.84
CA ARG A 18 2.02 9.96 -11.94
C ARG A 18 1.51 9.11 -10.79
N PHE A 19 1.50 9.65 -9.57
CA PHE A 19 0.99 8.98 -8.38
C PHE A 19 -0.52 8.73 -8.45
N ARG A 20 -1.30 9.64 -9.05
CA ARG A 20 -2.75 9.47 -9.26
C ARG A 20 -3.08 8.51 -10.40
N ALA A 21 -2.30 8.52 -11.48
CA ALA A 21 -2.51 7.66 -12.64
C ALA A 21 -2.23 6.18 -12.34
N ARG A 22 -1.32 5.91 -11.41
CA ARG A 22 -1.03 4.57 -10.89
C ARG A 22 -1.09 4.64 -9.37
N PRO A 23 -2.28 4.57 -8.75
CA PRO A 23 -2.34 4.42 -7.30
C PRO A 23 -1.56 3.14 -7.00
N PRO A 24 -0.47 3.20 -6.22
CA PRO A 24 0.24 1.98 -5.91
C PRO A 24 -0.75 1.11 -5.14
N LEU A 25 -0.84 -0.17 -5.51
CA LEU A 25 -1.38 -1.19 -4.62
C LEU A 25 -0.35 -1.44 -3.51
N SER A 26 0.09 -0.36 -2.86
CA SER A 26 1.00 -0.39 -1.74
C SER A 26 0.15 -0.81 -0.54
N VAL A 27 -0.06 -2.11 -0.44
CA VAL A 27 -0.27 -2.75 0.84
C VAL A 27 1.08 -2.64 1.55
N PRO A 28 1.29 -1.63 2.40
CA PRO A 28 2.62 -1.32 2.86
C PRO A 28 2.97 -2.29 3.99
N GLY A 29 4.10 -2.99 3.86
CA GLY A 29 4.59 -3.96 4.84
C GLY A 29 4.39 -5.42 4.44
N SER A 30 4.64 -6.34 5.38
CA SER A 30 4.50 -7.78 5.16
C SER A 30 3.03 -8.18 5.20
N ILE A 31 2.57 -8.87 4.15
CA ILE A 31 1.22 -9.41 4.07
C ILE A 31 1.18 -10.76 4.80
N MET A 32 0.41 -10.83 5.88
CA MET A 32 0.24 -12.04 6.69
C MET A 32 -1.22 -12.48 6.72
N ARG A 33 -1.42 -13.79 6.75
CA ARG A 33 -2.71 -14.41 7.04
C ARG A 33 -2.79 -14.63 8.55
N ILE A 34 -3.85 -14.13 9.16
CA ILE A 34 -4.21 -14.38 10.56
C ILE A 34 -5.54 -15.12 10.61
N GLU A 35 -5.76 -15.87 11.68
CA GLU A 35 -7.04 -16.53 11.91
C GLU A 35 -7.78 -15.77 13.01
N LYS A 36 -9.02 -15.36 12.72
CA LYS A 36 -9.87 -14.65 13.69
C LYS A 36 -11.24 -15.27 13.67
N SER A 37 -11.67 -15.81 14.82
CA SER A 37 -13.00 -16.43 15.00
C SER A 37 -13.29 -17.54 13.97
N GLY A 38 -12.31 -18.41 13.69
CA GLY A 38 -12.44 -19.52 12.75
C GLY A 38 -12.52 -19.12 11.27
N ARG A 39 -12.20 -17.86 10.93
CA ARG A 39 -12.09 -17.37 9.55
C ARG A 39 -10.70 -16.80 9.31
N GLY A 40 -10.15 -17.09 8.13
CA GLY A 40 -8.89 -16.51 7.66
C GLY A 40 -9.08 -15.04 7.28
N TYR A 41 -8.20 -14.19 7.78
CA TYR A 41 -8.13 -12.77 7.44
C TYR A 41 -6.73 -12.41 6.98
N TRP A 42 -6.66 -11.54 5.98
CA TRP A 42 -5.42 -10.97 5.50
C TRP A 42 -5.18 -9.61 6.17
N VAL A 43 -3.98 -9.43 6.70
CA VAL A 43 -3.52 -8.18 7.30
C VAL A 43 -2.21 -7.75 6.66
N SER A 44 -2.00 -6.44 6.57
CA SER A 44 -0.70 -5.87 6.27
C SER A 44 -0.07 -5.32 7.53
N ARG A 45 1.15 -5.77 7.81
CA ARG A 45 1.91 -5.36 8.98
C ARG A 45 3.13 -4.55 8.55
N ARG A 46 3.22 -3.31 9.00
CA ARG A 46 4.41 -2.47 8.79
C ARG A 46 4.91 -1.89 10.08
N ARG A 47 6.23 -1.72 10.18
CA ARG A 47 6.86 -0.98 11.26
C ARG A 47 7.02 0.48 10.84
N ILE A 48 6.54 1.39 11.66
CA ILE A 48 6.72 2.83 11.52
C ILE A 48 7.48 3.30 12.77
N GLY A 49 8.79 3.50 12.63
CA GLY A 49 9.66 3.80 13.77
C GLY A 49 9.71 2.66 14.79
N ASP A 50 9.25 2.93 16.01
CA ASP A 50 9.14 1.97 17.11
C ASP A 50 7.82 1.18 17.10
N ARG A 51 6.81 1.65 16.37
CA ARG A 51 5.46 1.07 16.38
C ARG A 51 5.23 0.10 15.24
N VAL A 52 4.54 -0.98 15.55
CA VAL A 52 4.01 -1.92 14.57
C VAL A 52 2.56 -1.53 14.30
N VAL A 53 2.24 -1.22 13.04
CA VAL A 53 0.88 -0.92 12.60
C VAL A 53 0.38 -2.08 11.75
N GLU A 54 -0.74 -2.64 12.16
CA GLU A 54 -1.46 -3.69 11.43
C GLU A 54 -2.71 -3.08 10.80
N LYS A 55 -2.89 -3.29 9.50
CA LYS A 55 -4.08 -2.87 8.75
C LYS A 55 -4.77 -4.10 8.17
N THR A 56 -6.04 -4.28 8.54
CA THR A 56 -6.85 -5.36 7.97
C THR A 56 -7.11 -5.10 6.49
N ILE A 57 -6.76 -6.07 5.65
CA ILE A 57 -7.04 -6.06 4.21
C ILE A 57 -8.45 -6.60 3.98
N GLY A 58 -8.79 -7.71 4.63
CA GLY A 58 -10.12 -8.30 4.56
C GLY A 58 -10.17 -9.80 4.87
N PRO A 59 -11.35 -10.41 4.88
CA PRO A 59 -11.51 -11.86 4.96
C PRO A 59 -10.89 -12.57 3.73
N GLU A 60 -10.61 -13.86 3.85
CA GLU A 60 -10.09 -14.71 2.77
C GLU A 60 -11.17 -14.97 1.70
N THR A 61 -11.47 -13.94 0.91
CA THR A 61 -12.34 -14.03 -0.27
C THR A 61 -11.50 -14.00 -1.55
N PRO A 62 -12.04 -14.46 -2.69
CA PRO A 62 -11.33 -14.46 -3.97
C PRO A 62 -10.81 -13.06 -4.38
N GLU A 63 -11.57 -12.01 -4.08
CA GLU A 63 -11.21 -10.61 -4.39
C GLU A 63 -10.02 -10.13 -3.55
N VAL A 64 -10.00 -10.50 -2.27
CA VAL A 64 -8.90 -10.17 -1.35
C VAL A 64 -7.65 -10.96 -1.73
N LEU A 65 -7.79 -12.24 -2.12
CA LEU A 65 -6.68 -13.05 -2.62
C LEU A 65 -6.07 -12.47 -3.89
N ALA A 66 -6.89 -12.00 -4.84
CA ALA A 66 -6.40 -11.31 -6.04
C ALA A 66 -5.63 -10.03 -5.71
N THR A 67 -6.12 -9.26 -4.73
CA THR A 67 -5.44 -8.05 -4.24
C THR A 67 -4.10 -8.38 -3.58
N VAL A 68 -4.05 -9.44 -2.77
CA VAL A 68 -2.82 -9.91 -2.11
C VAL A 68 -1.81 -10.44 -3.14
N ALA A 69 -2.27 -11.17 -4.16
CA ALA A 69 -1.43 -11.67 -5.24
C ALA A 69 -0.82 -10.52 -6.06
N ALA A 70 -1.62 -9.51 -6.41
CA ALA A 70 -1.14 -8.31 -7.10
C ALA A 70 -0.11 -7.54 -6.26
N ALA A 71 -0.36 -7.35 -4.96
CA ALA A 71 0.57 -6.67 -4.06
C ALA A 71 1.88 -7.46 -3.85
N ARG A 72 1.83 -8.80 -3.81
CA ARG A 72 3.03 -9.65 -3.75
C ARG A 72 3.85 -9.60 -5.04
N ALA A 73 3.20 -9.53 -6.20
CA ALA A 73 3.86 -9.40 -7.49
C ALA A 73 4.60 -8.05 -7.61
N GLU A 74 4.00 -6.96 -7.13
CA GLU A 74 4.67 -5.64 -7.08
C GLU A 74 5.89 -5.64 -6.15
N CYS A 75 5.83 -6.34 -5.01
CA CYS A 75 6.93 -6.40 -4.05
C CYS A 75 8.11 -7.31 -4.51
N SER A 76 7.88 -8.18 -5.50
CA SER A 76 8.88 -9.07 -6.10
C SER A 76 9.45 -8.54 -7.43
N ALA A 77 8.98 -7.38 -7.90
CA ALA A 77 9.54 -6.72 -9.07
C ALA A 77 10.73 -5.84 -8.65
N PRO A 78 11.90 -5.96 -9.30
CA PRO A 78 13.13 -5.25 -8.95
C PRO A 78 13.08 -3.74 -9.23
#